data_AF-A0A351Z8B0-F1
#
_entry.id   AF-A0A351Z8B0-F1
#
_cell.length_a   1.000
_cell.length_b   1.000
_cell.length_c   1.000
_cell.angle_alpha   90.00
_cell.angle_beta   90.00
_cell.angle_gamma   90.00
#
_symmetry.space_group_name_H-M   'P 1'
#
loop_
_entity.id
_entity.type
_entity.pdbx_description
1 polymer ?
#
loop_
_entity_poly.entity_id
_entity_poly.type
_entity_poly.pdbx_seq_one_letter_code
_entity_poly.pdbx_strand_id
1 'polypeptide(L)' 'PEEAAVAAAMGFSPRPVETIAAACGIPAETAEGLLERMADRAVVFCREKEGKRAYALMPTIP' A
#
# COMPACT_ATOMS: atom_id res chain seq x y z
N PRO A 1 0.91 8.08 12.60
CA PRO A 1 2.30 7.59 12.74
C PRO A 1 2.52 6.23 12.07
N GLU A 2 1.64 5.25 12.30
CA GLU A 2 1.75 3.89 11.73
C GLU A 2 1.66 3.88 10.20
N GLU A 3 0.77 4.69 9.62
CA GLU A 3 0.59 4.81 8.17
C GLU A 3 1.88 5.23 7.43
N ALA A 4 2.69 6.09 8.05
CA ALA A 4 3.95 6.58 7.48
C ALA A 4 5.06 5.53 7.51
N ALA A 5 5.07 4.64 8.50
CA ALA A 5 6.03 3.53 8.59
C ALA A 5 5.73 2.46 7.52
N VAL A 6 4.45 2.18 7.29
CA VAL A 6 3.99 1.29 6.20
C VAL A 6 4.40 1.85 4.84
N ALA A 7 4.13 3.13 4.61
CA ALA A 7 4.57 3.86 3.42
C ALA A 7 6.08 3.73 3.17
N ALA A 8 6.91 4.03 4.18
CA ALA A 8 8.36 3.97 4.07
C ALA A 8 8.90 2.56 3.75
N ALA A 9 8.24 1.50 4.24
CA ALA A 9 8.62 0.12 3.96
C ALA A 9 8.19 -0.37 2.56
N MET A 10 7.13 0.21 1.98
CA MET A 10 6.63 -0.15 0.65
C MET A 10 7.57 0.31 -0.48
N GLY A 11 8.22 1.45 -0.32
CA GLY A 11 9.00 2.10 -1.37
C GLY A 11 8.12 2.61 -2.52
N PHE A 12 8.77 3.13 -3.57
CA PHE A 12 8.08 3.68 -4.75
C PHE A 12 7.67 2.62 -5.80
N SER A 13 7.90 1.33 -5.52
CA SER A 13 7.58 0.23 -6.42
C SER A 13 6.27 -0.47 -6.00
N PRO A 14 5.37 -0.79 -6.94
CA PRO A 14 4.11 -1.46 -6.62
C PRO A 14 4.36 -2.86 -6.08
N ARG A 15 3.88 -3.13 -4.86
CA ARG A 15 3.97 -4.44 -4.20
C ARG A 15 2.59 -5.04 -3.96
N PRO A 16 2.46 -6.38 -4.01
CA PRO A 16 1.19 -7.03 -3.68
C PRO A 16 0.76 -6.77 -2.24
N VAL A 17 -0.55 -6.72 -1.98
CA VAL A 17 -1.12 -6.62 -0.62
C VAL A 17 -0.52 -7.67 0.30
N GLU A 18 -0.35 -8.91 -0.17
CA GLU A 18 0.16 -9.99 0.67
C GLU A 18 1.59 -9.71 1.15
N THR A 19 2.41 -9.11 0.29
CA THR A 19 3.80 -8.73 0.63
C THR A 19 3.83 -7.56 1.61
N ILE A 20 2.93 -6.59 1.45
CA ILE A 20 2.81 -5.43 2.33
C ILE A 20 2.31 -5.86 3.71
N ALA A 21 1.27 -6.70 3.74
CA ALA A 21 0.72 -7.28 4.95
C ALA A 21 1.78 -8.07 5.74
N ALA A 22 2.56 -8.91 5.05
CA ALA A 22 3.67 -9.65 5.64
C ALA A 22 4.77 -8.71 6.20
N ALA A 23 5.13 -7.65 5.47
CA ALA A 23 6.11 -6.67 5.93
C ALA A 23 5.63 -5.87 7.16
N CYS A 24 4.32 -5.65 7.28
CA CYS A 24 3.72 -4.92 8.39
C CYS A 24 3.32 -5.84 9.56
N GLY A 25 3.37 -7.18 9.38
CA GLY A 25 2.93 -8.15 10.38
C GLY A 25 1.42 -8.12 10.65
N ILE A 26 0.61 -7.70 9.67
CA ILE A 26 -0.86 -7.58 9.80
C ILE A 26 -1.59 -8.52 8.83
N PRO A 27 -2.87 -8.85 9.07
CA PRO A 27 -3.67 -9.61 8.13
C PRO A 27 -3.86 -8.90 6.78
N ALA A 28 -3.97 -9.67 5.70
CA ALA A 28 -4.12 -9.14 4.34
C ALA A 28 -5.39 -8.28 4.18
N GLU A 29 -6.54 -8.71 4.73
CA GLU A 29 -7.78 -7.91 4.71
C GLU A 29 -7.61 -6.56 5.43
N THR A 30 -6.88 -6.54 6.56
CA THR A 30 -6.59 -5.31 7.29
C THR A 30 -5.67 -4.39 6.48
N ALA A 31 -4.64 -4.97 5.84
CA ALA A 31 -3.75 -4.21 4.96
C ALA A 31 -4.51 -3.64 3.76
N GLU A 32 -5.41 -4.41 3.14
CA GLU A 32 -6.20 -3.96 2.00
C GLU A 32 -7.09 -2.76 2.38
N GLY A 33 -7.83 -2.85 3.50
CA GLY A 33 -8.66 -1.73 3.97
C GLY A 33 -7.86 -0.48 4.33
N LEU A 34 -6.64 -0.63 4.87
CA LEU A 34 -5.74 0.50 5.12
C LEU A 34 -5.23 1.12 3.82
N LEU A 35 -4.78 0.30 2.87
CA LEU A 35 -4.27 0.73 1.59
C LEU A 35 -5.34 1.40 0.73
N GLU A 36 -6.58 0.92 0.79
CA GLU A 36 -7.72 1.52 0.10
C GLU A 36 -8.06 2.91 0.66
N ARG A 37 -8.06 3.07 1.99
CA ARG A 37 -8.21 4.39 2.63
C ARG A 37 -7.06 5.36 2.29
N MET A 38 -5.83 4.84 2.18
CA MET A 38 -4.68 5.65 1.75
C MET A 38 -4.79 6.04 0.28
N ALA A 39 -5.36 5.17 -0.57
CA ALA A 39 -5.58 5.46 -1.98
C ALA A 39 -6.64 6.55 -2.17
N ASP A 40 -7.73 6.51 -1.40
CA ASP A 40 -8.77 7.54 -1.39
C ASP A 40 -8.22 8.93 -1.01
N ARG A 41 -7.22 8.96 -0.13
CA ARG A 41 -6.50 10.19 0.26
C ARG A 41 -5.35 10.59 -0.67
N ALA A 42 -5.21 9.93 -1.82
CA ALA A 42 -4.12 10.14 -2.79
C ALA A 42 -2.69 9.96 -2.19
N VAL A 43 -2.55 9.15 -1.14
CA VAL A 43 -1.26 8.84 -0.50
C VAL A 43 -0.56 7.67 -1.20
N VAL A 44 -1.33 6.68 -1.65
CA VAL A 44 -0.83 5.52 -2.41
C VAL A 44 -1.61 5.36 -3.71
N PHE A 45 -0.98 4.78 -4.72
CA PHE A 45 -1.64 4.35 -5.94
C PHE A 45 -1.89 2.84 -5.89
N CYS A 46 -3.06 2.42 -6.36
CA CYS A 46 -3.43 1.02 -6.54
C CYS A 46 -3.32 0.66 -8.03
N ARG A 47 -2.72 -0.50 -8.30
CA ARG A 47 -2.66 -1.13 -9.62
C ARG A 47 -3.16 -2.56 -9.51
N GLU A 48 -4.16 -2.89 -10.29
CA GLU A 48 -4.53 -4.29 -10.47
C GLU A 48 -3.76 -4.88 -11.64
N LYS A 49 -3.15 -6.05 -11.44
CA LYS A 49 -2.55 -6.85 -12.52
C LYS A 49 -2.88 -8.32 -12.26
N GLU A 50 -3.53 -8.97 -13.23
CA GLU A 50 -3.87 -10.41 -13.17
C GLU A 50 -4.72 -10.79 -11.93
N GLY A 51 -5.67 -9.93 -11.55
CA GLY A 51 -6.51 -10.12 -10.36
C GLY A 51 -5.79 -9.90 -9.03
N LYS A 52 -4.52 -9.48 -9.06
CA LYS A 52 -3.75 -9.12 -7.86
C LYS A 52 -3.63 -7.60 -7.76
N ARG A 53 -4.06 -7.07 -6.63
CA ARG A 53 -3.92 -5.64 -6.31
C ARG A 53 -2.52 -5.40 -5.75
N ALA A 54 -1.82 -4.47 -6.38
CA ALA A 54 -0.52 -3.98 -5.96
C ALA A 54 -0.63 -2.50 -5.62
N TYR A 55 0.05 -2.09 -4.56
CA TYR A 55 0.02 -0.72 -4.08
C TYR A 55 1.44 -0.15 -4.05
N ALA A 56 1.59 1.11 -4.42
CA ALA A 56 2.85 1.84 -4.29
C ALA A 56 2.58 3.24 -3.75
N LEU A 57 3.58 3.87 -3.13
CA LEU A 57 3.45 5.26 -2.73
C LEU A 57 3.21 6.16 -3.95
N MET A 58 2.26 7.09 -3.80
CA MET A 58 2.10 8.15 -4.79
C MET A 58 3.25 9.15 -4.59
N PRO A 59 4.06 9.42 -5.62
CA PRO A 59 5.05 10.47 -5.52
C PRO A 59 4.30 11.79 -5.37
N THR A 60 4.36 12.38 -4.18
CA THR A 60 3.90 13.76 -3.99
C THR A 60 4.86 14.64 -4.78
N ILE A 61 4.37 15.12 -5.93
CA ILE A 61 5.07 16.11 -6.76
C ILE A 61 5.28 17.35 -5.86
N PRO A 62 6.51 17.86 -5.68
CA PRO A 62 6.72 19.13 -4.98
C PRO A 62 6.16 20.32 -5.77
#